data_AF-A0A7S2C2J6-F1
#
_entry.id   AF-A0A7S2C2J6-F1
#
_cell.length_a   1.000
_cell.length_b   1.000
_cell.length_c   1.000
_cell.angle_alpha   90.00
_cell.angle_beta   90.00
_cell.angle_gamma   90.00
#
_symmetry.space_group_name_H-M   'P 1'
#
loop_
_entity.id
_entity.type
_entity.pdbx_description
1 polymer ?
#
loop_
_entity_poly.entity_id
_entity_poly.type
_entity_poly.pdbx_seq_one_letter_code
_entity_poly.pdbx_strand_id
1 'polypeptide(L)'
;WNEAEPYYLGYSRLAPLQVVVYTRGVGTGMPEVDYYVAASHLFGEAGSGDGGGGGSGGSVGDSGGGGDDAELRMQHAVAALDTASQSASQSATQPARFGEFSIDLSVGGEVSEQVVLVDGFGVAWEHIHFALGIENVSITAPFRNEYYGHYFFENQNIYVLNTPMAQFHPTFDNVIVRVLLEDPNAMVVVVADRTDMSRSWGIFPRMWHQRLLARLRRAVGRNVASRIRIMPRLSHEERLELLRIADAVLDPTPIGGVVPMLEALAMGTPVVTLAGGEVGERRSFVA
;
A
#
# COMPACT_ATOMS: atom_id res chain seq x y z
N TRP A 1 15.49 4.80 -17.15
CA TRP A 1 14.53 3.87 -17.77
C TRP A 1 13.40 4.71 -18.33
N ASN A 2 13.27 4.74 -19.66
CA ASN A 2 12.23 5.49 -20.32
C ASN A 2 10.96 4.64 -20.24
N GLU A 3 9.94 5.06 -19.50
CA GLU A 3 8.73 4.25 -19.24
C GLU A 3 7.97 3.84 -20.51
N ALA A 4 8.28 4.47 -21.65
CA ALA A 4 7.63 4.19 -22.92
C ALA A 4 8.14 2.93 -23.63
N GLU A 5 9.38 2.51 -23.42
CA GLU A 5 9.97 1.35 -24.11
C GLU A 5 9.22 0.04 -23.84
N PRO A 6 8.96 -0.38 -22.58
CA PRO A 6 8.20 -1.60 -22.33
C PRO A 6 6.77 -1.50 -22.87
N TYR A 7 6.20 -0.29 -22.93
CA TYR A 7 4.88 -0.06 -23.51
C TYR A 7 4.87 -0.30 -25.04
N TYR A 8 5.85 0.24 -25.78
CA TYR A 8 5.98 0.00 -27.22
C TYR A 8 6.34 -1.45 -27.56
N LEU A 9 7.19 -2.08 -26.73
CA LEU A 9 7.51 -3.49 -26.88
C LEU A 9 6.28 -4.37 -26.61
N GLY A 10 5.38 -3.95 -25.72
CA GLY A 10 4.13 -4.67 -25.44
C GLY A 10 3.23 -4.85 -26.67
N TYR A 11 3.17 -3.84 -27.55
CA TYR A 11 2.46 -3.93 -28.85
C TYR A 11 3.18 -4.78 -29.90
N SER A 12 4.42 -5.18 -29.63
CA SER A 12 5.15 -6.09 -30.52
C SER A 12 4.89 -7.51 -30.07
N ARG A 13 4.46 -8.40 -30.97
CA ARG A 13 4.40 -9.83 -30.68
C ARG A 13 5.81 -10.43 -30.75
N LEU A 14 6.52 -10.38 -29.63
CA LEU A 14 7.91 -10.83 -29.48
C LEU A 14 8.01 -12.31 -29.06
N ALA A 15 6.96 -12.87 -28.47
CA ALA A 15 6.91 -14.27 -28.03
C ALA A 15 5.57 -14.94 -28.35
N PRO A 16 5.53 -16.28 -28.47
CA PRO A 16 4.27 -17.03 -28.61
C PRO A 16 3.32 -16.87 -27.43
N LEU A 17 3.84 -16.48 -26.25
CA LEU A 17 3.07 -16.14 -25.06
C LEU A 17 3.68 -14.87 -24.45
N GLN A 18 2.85 -13.86 -24.22
CA GLN A 18 3.26 -12.61 -23.57
C GLN A 18 2.44 -12.38 -22.31
N VAL A 19 3.14 -12.04 -21.22
CA VAL A 19 2.57 -11.97 -19.88
C VAL A 19 2.98 -10.67 -19.22
N VAL A 20 2.05 -10.05 -18.52
CA VAL A 20 2.30 -8.94 -17.61
C VAL A 20 2.05 -9.39 -16.17
N VAL A 21 2.85 -8.88 -15.23
CA VAL A 21 2.69 -9.15 -13.80
C VAL A 21 2.12 -7.91 -13.12
N TYR A 22 1.27 -8.11 -12.10
CA TYR A 22 0.45 -7.08 -11.44
C TYR A 22 1.17 -5.86 -10.85
N THR A 23 2.49 -5.78 -10.94
CA THR A 23 3.34 -4.69 -10.43
C THR A 23 2.80 -3.26 -10.64
N ARG A 24 2.06 -3.00 -11.73
CA ARG A 24 1.44 -1.69 -12.01
C ARG A 24 0.00 -1.54 -11.49
N GLY A 25 -0.66 -2.62 -11.07
CA GLY A 25 -2.03 -2.61 -10.54
C GLY A 25 -3.13 -2.41 -11.56
N VAL A 26 -2.78 -2.35 -12.85
CA VAL A 26 -3.71 -2.11 -13.95
C VAL A 26 -3.37 -3.05 -15.11
N GLY A 27 -4.39 -3.48 -15.86
CA GLY A 27 -4.21 -4.15 -17.14
C GLY A 27 -3.53 -3.26 -18.17
N THR A 28 -2.94 -3.85 -19.20
CA THR A 28 -2.25 -3.13 -20.26
C THR A 28 -3.19 -2.60 -21.34
N GLY A 29 -4.34 -3.25 -21.55
CA GLY A 29 -5.24 -2.95 -22.66
C GLY A 29 -4.71 -3.42 -24.02
N MET A 30 -3.58 -4.14 -24.06
CA MET A 30 -2.89 -4.51 -25.30
C MET A 30 -3.38 -5.86 -25.82
N PRO A 31 -3.82 -5.96 -27.09
CA PRO A 31 -4.25 -7.23 -27.65
C PRO A 31 -3.11 -8.24 -27.82
N GLU A 32 -1.85 -7.78 -27.83
CA GLU A 32 -0.68 -8.64 -27.93
C GLU A 32 -0.24 -9.27 -26.60
N VAL A 33 -0.80 -8.84 -25.46
CA VAL A 33 -0.51 -9.39 -24.13
C VAL A 33 -1.62 -10.38 -23.75
N ASP A 34 -1.24 -11.64 -23.52
CA ASP A 34 -2.20 -12.73 -23.37
C ASP A 34 -2.70 -12.86 -21.92
N TYR A 35 -1.78 -12.75 -20.95
CA TYR A 35 -2.08 -13.03 -19.54
C TYR A 35 -1.64 -11.92 -18.58
N TYR A 36 -2.47 -11.71 -17.55
CA TYR A 36 -2.18 -10.90 -16.38
C TYR A 36 -1.99 -11.80 -15.17
N VAL A 37 -0.76 -11.89 -14.66
CA VAL A 37 -0.43 -12.72 -13.49
C VAL A 37 -0.49 -11.90 -12.21
N ALA A 38 -1.27 -12.36 -11.24
CA ALA A 38 -1.49 -11.66 -9.98
C ALA A 38 -1.66 -12.59 -8.78
N ALA A 39 -1.49 -12.02 -7.59
CA ALA A 39 -1.85 -12.71 -6.36
C ALA A 39 -3.38 -12.86 -6.23
N SER A 40 -3.83 -14.00 -5.73
CA SER A 40 -5.26 -14.32 -5.60
C SER A 40 -6.05 -13.28 -4.78
N HIS A 41 -5.48 -12.78 -3.67
CA HIS A 41 -6.11 -11.77 -2.81
C HIS A 41 -6.34 -10.39 -3.47
N LEU A 42 -5.70 -10.13 -4.63
CA LEU A 42 -5.89 -8.89 -5.38
C LEU A 42 -7.13 -8.91 -6.27
N PHE A 43 -7.80 -10.05 -6.40
CA PHE A 43 -8.98 -10.27 -7.23
C PHE A 43 -10.13 -10.82 -6.37
N GLY A 44 -11.36 -10.35 -6.59
CA GLY A 44 -12.55 -10.67 -5.77
C GLY A 44 -13.15 -9.46 -5.05
N GLU A 45 -14.31 -9.59 -4.41
CA GLU A 45 -14.87 -8.47 -3.63
C GLU A 45 -14.05 -8.27 -2.34
N ALA A 46 -13.72 -7.02 -2.02
CA ALA A 46 -13.15 -6.65 -0.73
C ALA A 46 -14.19 -6.91 0.38
N GLY A 47 -14.28 -8.16 0.83
CA GLY A 47 -15.23 -8.61 1.85
C GLY A 47 -16.07 -9.81 1.42
N SER A 48 -15.46 -10.99 1.31
CA SER A 48 -16.16 -12.25 1.61
C SER A 48 -15.17 -13.24 2.22
N GLY A 49 -14.85 -12.99 3.49
CA GLY A 49 -14.48 -14.10 4.34
C GLY A 49 -15.73 -14.95 4.54
N ASP A 50 -15.98 -15.90 3.65
CA ASP A 50 -16.81 -17.05 4.01
C ASP A 50 -16.40 -18.27 3.20
N GLY A 51 -16.07 -19.34 3.94
CA GLY A 51 -15.79 -20.63 3.36
C GLY A 51 -17.07 -21.22 2.78
N GLY A 52 -17.00 -21.64 1.51
CA GLY A 52 -17.78 -22.73 0.96
C GLY A 52 -19.31 -22.57 0.89
N GLY A 53 -19.84 -22.52 -0.33
CA GLY A 53 -21.23 -22.91 -0.59
C GLY A 53 -21.87 -22.15 -1.74
N GLY A 54 -22.11 -22.83 -2.86
CA GLY A 54 -22.77 -22.26 -4.03
C GLY A 54 -24.18 -21.74 -3.74
N GLY A 55 -24.56 -20.68 -4.45
CA GLY A 55 -25.91 -20.10 -4.40
C GLY A 55 -26.13 -19.12 -5.54
N SER A 56 -27.02 -19.48 -6.44
CA SER A 56 -27.47 -18.76 -7.62
C SER A 56 -28.10 -17.37 -7.36
N GLY A 57 -27.75 -16.41 -8.21
CA GLY A 57 -28.65 -15.47 -8.90
C GLY A 57 -29.71 -14.69 -8.11
N GLY A 58 -29.57 -13.37 -8.10
CA GLY A 58 -30.65 -12.42 -7.81
C GLY A 58 -30.24 -10.99 -8.15
N SER A 59 -31.01 -10.33 -9.02
CA SER A 59 -30.88 -8.91 -9.35
C SER A 59 -31.50 -8.02 -8.25
N VAL A 60 -31.47 -6.69 -8.46
CA VAL A 60 -32.04 -5.58 -7.67
C VAL A 60 -31.00 -4.96 -6.73
N GLY A 61 -30.76 -3.65 -6.66
CA GLY A 61 -31.39 -2.46 -7.24
C GLY A 61 -30.77 -1.23 -6.55
N ASP A 62 -30.71 -0.12 -7.29
CA ASP A 62 -30.16 1.17 -6.86
C ASP A 62 -30.89 1.77 -5.63
N SER A 63 -30.15 2.11 -4.58
CA SER A 63 -30.51 3.18 -3.64
C SER A 63 -29.31 3.62 -2.79
N GLY A 64 -29.02 4.91 -2.80
CA GLY A 64 -27.87 5.53 -2.13
C GLY A 64 -27.88 5.51 -0.59
N GLY A 65 -26.66 5.43 -0.03
CA GLY A 65 -26.38 5.49 1.41
C GLY A 65 -24.88 5.48 1.71
N GLY A 66 -24.11 6.45 1.18
CA GLY A 66 -22.63 6.45 1.24
C GLY A 66 -21.97 6.79 2.58
N GLY A 67 -22.67 6.67 3.71
CA GLY A 67 -22.15 6.98 5.05
C GLY A 67 -21.86 5.74 5.90
N ASP A 68 -22.77 4.76 5.88
CA ASP A 68 -22.75 3.63 6.82
C ASP A 68 -21.80 2.50 6.38
N ASP A 69 -21.54 2.38 5.09
CA ASP A 69 -20.64 1.35 4.52
C ASP A 69 -19.17 1.53 4.92
N ALA A 70 -18.71 2.77 5.12
CA ALA A 70 -17.32 3.04 5.49
C ALA A 70 -17.02 2.66 6.95
N GLU A 71 -17.99 2.88 7.84
CA GLU A 71 -17.89 2.52 9.25
C GLU A 71 -17.98 1.00 9.44
N LEU A 72 -18.87 0.34 8.70
CA LEU A 72 -18.98 -1.12 8.66
C LEU A 72 -17.69 -1.79 8.16
N ARG A 73 -17.08 -1.24 7.09
CA ARG A 73 -15.80 -1.71 6.55
C ARG A 73 -14.64 -1.55 7.54
N MET A 74 -14.63 -0.45 8.30
CA MET A 74 -13.63 -0.22 9.34
C MET A 74 -13.75 -1.23 10.50
N GLN A 75 -14.98 -1.55 10.92
CA GLN A 75 -15.22 -2.54 11.98
C GLN A 75 -14.79 -3.95 11.57
N HIS A 76 -15.04 -4.34 10.32
CA HIS A 76 -14.57 -5.63 9.78
C HIS A 76 -13.04 -5.70 9.67
N ALA A 77 -12.38 -4.60 9.32
CA ALA A 77 -10.91 -4.54 9.25
C ALA A 77 -10.26 -4.73 10.64
N VAL A 78 -10.84 -4.18 11.70
CA VAL A 78 -10.35 -4.36 13.08
C VAL A 78 -10.47 -5.82 13.53
N ALA A 79 -11.59 -6.48 13.23
CA ALA A 79 -11.80 -7.89 13.58
C ALA A 79 -10.84 -8.85 12.83
N ALA A 80 -10.50 -8.53 11.58
CA ALA A 80 -9.50 -9.27 10.82
C ALA A 80 -8.10 -9.14 11.45
N LEU A 81 -7.74 -7.96 11.97
CA LEU A 81 -6.46 -7.69 12.63
C LEU A 81 -6.27 -8.52 13.91
N ASP A 82 -7.33 -8.66 14.71
CA ASP A 82 -7.31 -9.49 15.94
C ASP A 82 -7.12 -10.98 15.60
N THR A 83 -7.72 -11.44 14.50
CA THR A 83 -7.62 -12.82 14.03
C THR A 83 -6.22 -13.12 13.48
N ALA A 84 -5.63 -12.19 12.73
CA ALA A 84 -4.27 -12.29 12.21
C ALA A 84 -3.21 -12.27 13.33
N SER A 85 -3.40 -11.49 14.40
CA SER A 85 -2.52 -11.53 15.58
C SER A 85 -2.55 -12.89 16.29
N GLN A 86 -3.71 -13.55 16.32
CA GLN A 86 -3.86 -14.88 16.93
C GLN A 86 -3.22 -16.00 16.09
N SER A 87 -3.25 -15.89 14.76
CA SER A 87 -2.66 -16.89 13.85
C SER A 87 -1.13 -16.75 13.71
N ALA A 88 -0.60 -15.53 13.72
CA ALA A 88 0.84 -15.25 13.70
C ALA A 88 1.57 -15.88 14.89
N SER A 89 0.88 -16.06 16.02
CA SER A 89 1.39 -16.69 17.23
C SER A 89 1.64 -18.20 17.10
N GLN A 90 1.17 -18.86 16.02
CA GLN A 90 1.21 -20.33 15.89
C GLN A 90 2.12 -20.88 14.76
N SER A 91 2.66 -20.04 13.85
CA SER A 91 3.23 -20.50 12.57
C SER A 91 4.74 -20.28 12.38
N ALA A 92 5.57 -20.33 13.43
CA ALA A 92 6.98 -19.95 13.34
C ALA A 92 7.99 -21.04 12.89
N THR A 93 7.59 -22.24 12.40
CA THR A 93 8.58 -23.34 12.21
C THR A 93 8.41 -24.33 11.04
N GLN A 94 7.66 -24.02 9.97
CA GLN A 94 7.65 -24.89 8.77
C GLN A 94 8.22 -24.20 7.53
N PRO A 95 9.04 -24.91 6.72
CA PRO A 95 9.48 -24.41 5.41
C PRO A 95 8.27 -24.23 4.51
N ALA A 96 8.18 -23.08 3.83
CA ALA A 96 7.10 -22.75 2.92
C ALA A 96 6.98 -23.83 1.82
N ARG A 97 5.90 -24.61 1.85
CA ARG A 97 5.51 -25.44 0.70
C ARG A 97 4.99 -24.49 -0.38
N PHE A 98 5.56 -24.56 -1.58
CA PHE A 98 4.92 -23.96 -2.76
C PHE A 98 3.57 -24.65 -2.94
N GLY A 99 2.48 -23.93 -2.68
CA GLY A 99 1.12 -24.42 -2.76
C GLY A 99 0.76 -24.91 -4.16
N GLU A 100 -0.31 -25.71 -4.27
CA GLU A 100 -0.91 -26.06 -5.56
C GLU A 100 -1.36 -24.79 -6.30
N PHE A 101 -0.89 -24.59 -7.53
CA PHE A 101 -1.30 -23.44 -8.34
C PHE A 101 -2.75 -23.64 -8.81
N SER A 102 -3.65 -22.76 -8.38
CA SER A 102 -5.01 -22.69 -8.93
C SER A 102 -5.06 -21.65 -10.05
N ILE A 103 -5.48 -22.05 -11.24
CA ILE A 103 -5.71 -21.14 -12.36
C ILE A 103 -7.21 -20.84 -12.40
N ASP A 104 -7.60 -19.68 -11.88
CA ASP A 104 -8.97 -19.19 -12.00
C ASP A 104 -9.10 -18.30 -13.22
N LEU A 105 -9.74 -18.82 -14.27
CA LEU A 105 -10.05 -18.11 -15.51
C LEU A 105 -11.36 -17.31 -15.43
N SER A 106 -12.06 -17.33 -14.28
CA SER A 106 -13.41 -16.76 -14.13
C SER A 106 -13.44 -15.29 -13.72
N VAL A 107 -12.30 -14.70 -13.33
CA VAL A 107 -12.24 -13.29 -12.94
C VAL A 107 -12.15 -12.37 -14.17
N GLY A 108 -13.24 -12.33 -14.93
CA GLY A 108 -13.43 -11.42 -16.05
C GLY A 108 -14.12 -10.13 -15.59
N GLY A 109 -13.46 -8.99 -15.77
CA GLY A 109 -14.11 -7.67 -15.61
C GLY A 109 -13.16 -6.49 -15.37
N GLU A 110 -12.05 -6.69 -14.66
CA GLU A 110 -11.16 -5.59 -14.25
C GLU A 110 -9.99 -5.34 -15.22
N VAL A 111 -9.57 -6.34 -16.01
CA VAL A 111 -8.49 -6.22 -17.00
C VAL A 111 -8.85 -6.90 -18.32
N SER A 112 -8.18 -6.49 -19.40
CA SER A 112 -8.41 -7.01 -20.77
C SER A 112 -7.80 -8.38 -21.03
N GLU A 113 -6.74 -8.71 -20.30
CA GLU A 113 -5.96 -9.94 -20.43
C GLU A 113 -6.61 -11.09 -19.66
N GLN A 114 -6.27 -12.33 -20.00
CA GLN A 114 -6.70 -13.48 -19.20
C GLN A 114 -5.96 -13.49 -17.86
N VAL A 115 -6.70 -13.54 -16.76
CA VAL A 115 -6.11 -13.49 -15.43
C VAL A 115 -5.58 -14.87 -15.05
N VAL A 116 -4.36 -14.90 -14.51
CA VAL A 116 -3.76 -16.09 -13.88
C VAL A 116 -3.48 -15.73 -12.44
N LEU A 117 -4.20 -16.36 -11.53
CA LEU A 117 -4.02 -16.16 -10.09
C LEU A 117 -2.93 -17.09 -9.55
N VAL A 118 -2.16 -16.57 -8.60
CA VAL A 118 -1.11 -17.29 -7.90
C VAL A 118 -1.35 -17.12 -6.40
N ASP A 119 -1.22 -18.20 -5.65
CA ASP A 119 -1.34 -18.14 -4.18
C ASP A 119 -0.15 -17.40 -3.54
N GLY A 120 -0.44 -16.76 -2.41
CA GLY A 120 0.53 -15.95 -1.67
C GLY A 120 0.53 -14.47 -2.10
N PHE A 121 1.62 -13.77 -1.80
CA PHE A 121 1.69 -12.31 -1.98
C PHE A 121 1.96 -11.88 -3.43
N GLY A 122 2.24 -12.82 -4.33
CA GLY A 122 2.61 -12.56 -5.73
C GLY A 122 3.93 -11.78 -5.89
N VAL A 123 4.63 -11.44 -4.81
CA VAL A 123 5.99 -10.89 -4.83
C VAL A 123 6.97 -11.98 -4.37
N ALA A 124 8.09 -12.12 -5.06
CA ALA A 124 9.12 -13.09 -4.72
C ALA A 124 9.84 -12.69 -3.41
N TRP A 125 9.32 -13.16 -2.27
CA TRP A 125 9.73 -12.79 -0.91
C TRP A 125 11.22 -13.00 -0.60
N GLU A 126 11.82 -14.09 -1.08
CA GLU A 126 13.25 -14.38 -0.85
C GLU A 126 14.17 -13.33 -1.49
N HIS A 127 13.76 -12.71 -2.60
CA HIS A 127 14.50 -11.62 -3.20
C HIS A 127 14.26 -10.27 -2.51
N ILE A 128 13.15 -10.14 -1.77
CA ILE A 128 12.77 -8.91 -1.08
C ILE A 128 13.68 -8.69 0.13
N HIS A 129 13.97 -9.69 0.97
CA HIS A 129 14.90 -9.51 2.11
C HIS A 129 16.28 -9.02 1.67
N PHE A 130 16.82 -9.64 0.62
CA PHE A 130 18.10 -9.25 0.04
C PHE A 130 18.05 -7.88 -0.66
N ALA A 131 17.02 -7.61 -1.46
CA ALA A 131 16.89 -6.36 -2.21
C ALA A 131 16.51 -5.16 -1.32
N LEU A 132 15.82 -5.41 -0.21
CA LEU A 132 15.44 -4.42 0.80
C LEU A 132 16.46 -4.31 1.92
N GLY A 133 17.58 -5.05 1.90
CA GLY A 133 18.67 -4.87 2.86
C GLY A 133 18.29 -4.96 4.36
N ILE A 134 17.12 -5.52 4.69
CA ILE A 134 16.57 -5.55 6.05
C ILE A 134 17.46 -6.38 6.99
N GLU A 135 18.09 -7.43 6.47
CA GLU A 135 19.03 -8.30 7.20
C GLU A 135 20.22 -7.52 7.81
N ASN A 136 20.57 -6.36 7.23
CA ASN A 136 21.67 -5.54 7.69
C ASN A 136 21.26 -4.50 8.75
N VAL A 137 19.97 -4.34 9.03
CA VAL A 137 19.49 -3.41 10.06
C VAL A 137 19.58 -4.08 11.42
N SER A 138 20.47 -3.58 12.27
CA SER A 138 20.58 -4.04 13.65
C SER A 138 19.34 -3.63 14.45
N ILE A 139 18.41 -4.56 14.67
CA ILE A 139 17.22 -4.36 15.51
C ILE A 139 17.59 -4.12 16.98
N THR A 140 18.84 -4.39 17.37
CA THR A 140 19.37 -4.11 18.71
C THR A 140 20.08 -2.76 18.83
N ALA A 141 20.29 -2.05 17.72
CA ALA A 141 20.83 -0.69 17.76
C ALA A 141 19.85 0.25 18.49
N PRO A 142 20.38 1.23 19.26
CA PRO A 142 19.56 2.20 19.99
C PRO A 142 18.70 3.01 19.01
N PHE A 143 17.48 3.31 19.41
CA PHE A 143 16.55 4.07 18.58
C PHE A 143 17.09 5.46 18.27
N ARG A 144 17.03 5.82 16.99
CA ARG A 144 17.21 7.20 16.55
C ARG A 144 15.89 7.93 16.72
N ASN A 145 15.88 9.01 17.48
CA ASN A 145 14.71 9.84 17.73
C ASN A 145 14.83 11.25 17.11
N GLU A 146 15.94 11.52 16.40
CA GLU A 146 16.16 12.77 15.69
C GLU A 146 16.50 12.52 14.21
N TYR A 147 15.75 13.14 13.31
CA TYR A 147 15.98 13.09 11.87
C TYR A 147 16.02 14.52 11.32
N TYR A 148 17.19 14.99 10.89
CA TYR A 148 17.35 16.32 10.28
C TYR A 148 16.75 17.47 11.11
N GLY A 149 16.93 17.44 12.44
CA GLY A 149 16.37 18.44 13.35
C GLY A 149 14.89 18.24 13.71
N HIS A 150 14.27 17.15 13.28
CA HIS A 150 12.95 16.71 13.72
C HIS A 150 13.08 15.68 14.84
N TYR A 151 12.56 16.03 16.01
CA TYR A 151 12.59 15.20 17.21
C TYR A 151 11.27 14.48 17.40
N PHE A 152 11.35 13.21 17.79
CA PHE A 152 10.24 12.32 18.10
C PHE A 152 10.35 11.87 19.56
N PHE A 153 9.23 11.88 20.28
CA PHE A 153 9.17 11.60 21.71
C PHE A 153 8.23 10.43 22.00
N GLU A 154 8.49 9.69 23.08
CA GLU A 154 7.73 8.49 23.47
C GLU A 154 6.23 8.74 23.74
N ASN A 155 5.83 9.98 23.99
CA ASN A 155 4.43 10.35 24.25
C ASN A 155 3.66 10.75 22.97
N GLN A 156 4.26 10.57 21.79
CA GLN A 156 3.66 10.90 20.50
C GLN A 156 3.34 9.62 19.75
N ASN A 157 2.21 9.61 19.05
CA ASN A 157 1.84 8.53 18.14
C ASN A 157 2.31 8.90 16.74
N ILE A 158 3.26 8.17 16.17
CA ILE A 158 3.97 8.50 14.94
C ILE A 158 3.33 7.73 13.77
N TYR A 159 2.67 8.47 12.88
CA TYR A 159 2.06 7.95 11.66
C TYR A 159 2.90 8.33 10.45
N VAL A 160 3.48 7.33 9.78
CA VAL A 160 4.39 7.56 8.64
C VAL A 160 3.69 7.34 7.31
N LEU A 161 3.96 8.23 6.36
CA LEU A 161 3.63 8.11 4.94
C LEU A 161 4.94 8.11 4.16
N ASN A 162 5.34 6.95 3.63
CA ASN A 162 6.65 6.73 3.00
C ASN A 162 6.53 6.34 1.51
N THR A 163 5.43 6.69 0.86
CA THR A 163 5.21 6.44 -0.57
C THR A 163 5.43 7.70 -1.42
N PRO A 164 5.65 7.55 -2.75
CA PRO A 164 5.77 8.68 -3.66
C PRO A 164 4.59 9.66 -3.61
N MET A 165 4.88 10.95 -3.77
CA MET A 165 3.86 12.01 -3.78
C MET A 165 2.81 11.83 -4.90
N ALA A 166 3.16 11.12 -5.98
CA ALA A 166 2.23 10.77 -7.06
C ALA A 166 1.06 9.89 -6.60
N GLN A 167 1.19 9.21 -5.44
CA GLN A 167 0.14 8.38 -4.85
C GLN A 167 -0.82 9.16 -3.92
N PHE A 168 -0.49 10.43 -3.60
CA PHE A 168 -1.31 11.24 -2.72
C PHE A 168 -2.46 11.90 -3.46
N HIS A 169 -3.67 11.42 -3.22
CA HIS A 169 -4.89 12.00 -3.75
C HIS A 169 -5.61 12.87 -2.69
N PRO A 170 -6.24 14.01 -3.06
CA PRO A 170 -6.96 14.85 -2.10
C PRO A 170 -8.08 14.14 -1.31
N THR A 171 -8.62 13.03 -1.82
CA THR A 171 -9.60 12.22 -1.06
C THR A 171 -8.99 11.61 0.20
N PHE A 172 -7.70 11.26 0.16
CA PHE A 172 -6.97 10.70 1.29
C PHE A 172 -6.62 11.77 2.35
N ASP A 173 -6.63 13.06 1.99
CA ASP A 173 -6.38 14.15 2.94
C ASP A 173 -7.33 14.04 4.16
N ASN A 174 -8.57 13.57 3.96
CA ASN A 174 -9.55 13.42 5.05
C ASN A 174 -9.11 12.38 6.10
N VAL A 175 -8.46 11.29 5.68
CA VAL A 175 -7.92 10.29 6.61
C VAL A 175 -6.86 10.92 7.49
N ILE A 176 -5.91 11.65 6.88
CA ILE A 176 -4.84 12.36 7.60
C ILE A 176 -5.43 13.40 8.56
N VAL A 177 -6.42 14.17 8.11
CA VAL A 177 -7.12 15.17 8.91
C VAL A 177 -7.80 14.53 10.11
N ARG A 178 -8.53 13.42 9.93
CA ARG A 178 -9.22 12.72 11.01
C ARG A 178 -8.25 12.14 12.03
N VAL A 179 -7.19 11.47 11.59
CA VAL A 179 -6.11 10.99 12.48
C VAL A 179 -5.59 12.13 13.36
N LEU A 180 -5.26 13.27 12.74
CA LEU A 180 -4.76 14.42 13.48
C LEU A 180 -5.80 15.04 14.43
N LEU A 181 -7.09 15.06 14.08
CA LEU A 181 -8.13 15.67 14.91
C LEU A 181 -8.61 14.76 16.04
N GLU A 182 -8.63 13.45 15.82
CA GLU A 182 -9.13 12.45 16.76
C GLU A 182 -8.03 11.99 17.74
N ASP A 183 -6.77 11.92 17.29
CA ASP A 183 -5.63 11.59 18.14
C ASP A 183 -4.86 12.87 18.54
N PRO A 184 -4.92 13.31 19.81
CA PRO A 184 -4.24 14.51 20.28
C PRO A 184 -2.70 14.38 20.28
N ASN A 185 -2.18 13.15 20.32
CA ASN A 185 -0.74 12.86 20.35
C ASN A 185 -0.18 12.52 18.96
N ALA A 186 -1.03 12.44 17.93
CA ALA A 186 -0.62 12.12 16.57
C ALA A 186 0.44 13.08 16.02
N MET A 187 1.49 12.49 15.45
CA MET A 187 2.50 13.13 14.62
C MET A 187 2.44 12.47 13.24
N VAL A 188 2.07 13.24 12.21
CA VAL A 188 2.06 12.73 10.82
C VAL A 188 3.36 13.10 10.13
N VAL A 189 4.09 12.08 9.68
CA VAL A 189 5.41 12.21 9.04
C VAL A 189 5.31 11.78 7.59
N VAL A 190 5.48 12.72 6.67
CA VAL A 190 5.53 12.47 5.22
C VAL A 190 6.99 12.44 4.81
N VAL A 191 7.46 11.34 4.24
CA VAL A 191 8.84 11.17 3.78
C VAL A 191 8.91 11.35 2.27
N ALA A 192 9.76 12.27 1.81
CA ALA A 192 9.94 12.48 0.37
C ALA A 192 10.64 11.29 -0.30
N ASP A 193 10.10 10.84 -1.43
CA ASP A 193 10.67 9.75 -2.24
C ASP A 193 11.68 10.26 -3.28
N ARG A 194 12.49 9.34 -3.82
CA ARG A 194 13.40 9.64 -4.96
C ARG A 194 12.63 10.15 -6.18
N THR A 195 11.47 9.57 -6.48
CA THR A 195 10.64 9.96 -7.63
C THR A 195 10.12 11.38 -7.48
N ASP A 196 9.86 11.82 -6.25
CA ASP A 196 9.45 13.20 -5.97
C ASP A 196 10.52 14.20 -6.36
N MET A 197 11.80 13.83 -6.29
CA MET A 197 12.94 14.69 -6.62
C MET A 197 13.26 14.74 -8.13
N SER A 198 12.57 13.95 -8.96
CA SER A 198 12.84 13.89 -10.40
C SER A 198 12.36 15.15 -11.13
N ARG A 199 13.23 15.73 -11.96
CA ARG A 199 12.91 16.88 -12.82
C ARG A 199 11.95 16.54 -13.97
N SER A 200 11.68 15.25 -14.21
CA SER A 200 10.92 14.78 -15.37
C SER A 200 9.46 15.25 -15.39
N TRP A 201 8.90 15.73 -14.27
CA TRP A 201 7.52 16.19 -14.16
C TRP A 201 7.35 17.71 -14.13
N GLY A 202 8.35 18.49 -14.57
CA GLY A 202 8.21 19.92 -14.93
C GLY A 202 7.79 20.91 -13.83
N ILE A 203 7.45 20.43 -12.63
CA ILE A 203 7.01 21.21 -11.47
C ILE A 203 7.96 20.88 -10.32
N PHE A 204 8.51 21.90 -9.67
CA PHE A 204 9.51 21.72 -8.63
C PHE A 204 9.00 20.73 -7.55
N PRO A 205 9.75 19.65 -7.23
CA PRO A 205 9.42 18.64 -6.20
C PRO A 205 8.84 19.20 -4.89
N ARG A 206 9.33 20.37 -4.49
CA ARG A 206 8.93 21.09 -3.29
C ARG A 206 7.50 21.64 -3.35
N MET A 207 6.98 21.95 -4.53
CA MET A 207 5.64 22.52 -4.68
C MET A 207 4.55 21.51 -4.33
N TRP A 208 4.70 20.23 -4.66
CA TRP A 208 3.70 19.21 -4.33
C TRP A 208 3.56 19.00 -2.83
N HIS A 209 4.69 18.86 -2.15
CA HIS A 209 4.79 18.84 -0.69
C HIS A 209 4.16 20.09 -0.06
N GLN A 210 4.44 21.28 -0.62
CA GLN A 210 3.84 22.53 -0.17
C GLN A 210 2.32 22.58 -0.40
N ARG A 211 1.83 22.04 -1.52
CA ARG A 211 0.39 21.96 -1.81
C ARG A 211 -0.32 21.00 -0.86
N LEU A 212 0.23 19.80 -0.63
CA LEU A 212 -0.28 18.87 0.38
C LEU A 212 -0.35 19.54 1.74
N LEU A 213 0.77 20.13 2.19
CA LEU A 213 0.84 20.84 3.45
C LEU A 213 -0.17 21.99 3.53
N ALA A 214 -0.33 22.78 2.48
CA ALA A 214 -1.29 23.87 2.45
C ALA A 214 -2.75 23.39 2.53
N ARG A 215 -3.09 22.26 1.90
CA ARG A 215 -4.43 21.65 2.01
C ARG A 215 -4.69 21.15 3.42
N LEU A 216 -3.77 20.34 3.97
CA LEU A 216 -3.90 19.80 5.32
C LEU A 216 -3.96 20.91 6.37
N ARG A 217 -3.06 21.90 6.30
CA ARG A 217 -3.05 23.06 7.22
C ARG A 217 -4.35 23.85 7.22
N ARG A 218 -4.98 23.99 6.05
CA ARG A 218 -6.28 24.66 5.94
C ARG A 218 -7.38 23.87 6.61
N ALA A 219 -7.34 22.53 6.50
CA ALA A 219 -8.34 21.64 7.08
C ALA A 219 -8.23 21.49 8.60
N VAL A 220 -7.01 21.32 9.15
CA VAL A 220 -6.80 21.05 10.58
C VAL A 220 -6.60 22.30 11.46
N GLY A 221 -6.33 23.46 10.85
CA GLY A 221 -6.03 24.69 11.57
C GLY A 221 -4.59 24.78 12.10
N ARG A 222 -4.20 25.97 12.57
CA ARG A 222 -2.79 26.31 12.87
C ARG A 222 -2.16 25.49 14.00
N ASN A 223 -2.90 25.17 15.06
CA ASN A 223 -2.35 24.45 16.21
C ASN A 223 -2.01 23.01 15.84
N VAL A 224 -2.93 22.33 15.14
CA VAL A 224 -2.76 20.95 14.70
C VAL A 224 -1.75 20.82 13.55
N ALA A 225 -1.68 21.82 12.68
CA ALA A 225 -0.71 21.89 11.58
C ALA A 225 0.74 21.72 12.02
N SER A 226 1.06 22.08 13.27
CA SER A 226 2.40 21.91 13.85
C SER A 226 2.76 20.44 14.11
N ARG A 227 1.82 19.50 13.96
CA ARG A 227 2.00 18.04 14.09
C ARG A 227 2.20 17.32 12.74
N ILE A 228 2.31 18.09 11.65
CA ILE A 228 2.65 17.56 10.33
C ILE A 228 4.12 17.84 10.04
N ARG A 229 4.86 16.80 9.67
CA ARG A 229 6.31 16.82 9.43
C ARG A 229 6.57 16.34 8.01
N ILE A 230 7.26 17.14 7.21
CA ILE A 230 7.72 16.71 5.88
C ILE A 230 9.22 16.49 5.98
N MET A 231 9.64 15.24 5.89
CA MET A 231 11.05 14.86 5.90
C MET A 231 11.65 15.00 4.51
N PRO A 232 12.94 15.34 4.41
CA PRO A 232 13.68 15.12 3.18
C PRO A 232 13.74 13.61 2.86
N ARG A 233 14.31 13.28 1.70
CA ARG A 233 14.63 11.89 1.39
C ARG A 233 15.60 11.35 2.44
N LEU A 234 15.18 10.30 3.12
CA LEU A 234 16.00 9.56 4.06
C LEU A 234 16.89 8.57 3.32
N SER A 235 18.02 8.21 3.92
CA SER A 235 18.72 6.98 3.55
C SER A 235 17.80 5.78 3.77
N HIS A 236 18.12 4.65 3.14
CA HIS A 236 17.32 3.45 3.32
C HIS A 236 17.34 2.97 4.78
N GLU A 237 18.51 2.99 5.43
CA GLU A 237 18.68 2.69 6.87
C GLU A 237 17.88 3.65 7.74
N GLU A 238 18.01 4.96 7.52
CA GLU A 238 17.27 5.98 8.27
C GLU A 238 15.75 5.80 8.16
N ARG A 239 15.28 5.39 6.97
CA ARG A 239 13.87 5.11 6.76
C ARG A 239 13.42 3.86 7.52
N LEU A 240 14.19 2.77 7.51
CA LEU A 240 13.87 1.58 8.29
C LEU A 240 13.90 1.86 9.80
N GLU A 241 14.83 2.68 10.29
CA GLU A 241 14.84 3.15 11.68
C GLU A 241 13.60 3.98 12.03
N LEU A 242 13.18 4.88 11.13
CA LEU A 242 11.97 5.67 11.32
C LEU A 242 10.72 4.77 11.40
N LEU A 243 10.66 3.74 10.56
CA LEU A 243 9.56 2.77 10.59
C LEU A 243 9.53 2.01 11.93
N ARG A 244 10.70 1.61 12.47
CA ARG A 244 10.78 0.92 13.77
C ARG A 244 10.21 1.71 14.95
N ILE A 245 10.24 3.04 14.89
CA ILE A 245 9.69 3.90 15.95
C ILE A 245 8.28 4.39 15.63
N ALA A 246 7.77 4.10 14.43
CA ALA A 246 6.44 4.50 14.03
C ALA A 246 5.40 3.60 14.69
N ASP A 247 4.28 4.19 15.12
CA ASP A 247 3.13 3.46 15.65
C ASP A 247 2.31 2.84 14.52
N ALA A 248 2.27 3.49 13.35
CA ALA A 248 1.66 2.93 12.15
C ALA A 248 2.20 3.59 10.87
N VAL A 249 2.12 2.85 9.76
CA VAL A 249 2.26 3.41 8.41
C VAL A 249 0.88 3.57 7.80
N LEU A 250 0.60 4.76 7.27
CA LEU A 250 -0.62 5.03 6.53
C LEU A 250 -0.34 4.83 5.05
N ASP A 251 -1.14 3.99 4.40
CA ASP A 251 -1.05 3.73 2.98
C ASP A 251 -2.03 4.62 2.19
N PRO A 252 -1.56 5.49 1.28
CA PRO A 252 -2.45 6.39 0.55
C PRO A 252 -3.43 5.67 -0.38
N THR A 253 -4.64 6.21 -0.45
CA THR A 253 -5.69 5.77 -1.38
C THR A 253 -5.86 6.81 -2.50
N PRO A 254 -6.24 6.42 -3.72
CA PRO A 254 -6.68 5.09 -4.14
C PRO A 254 -5.54 4.12 -4.47
N ILE A 255 -4.31 4.61 -4.64
CA ILE A 255 -3.20 3.79 -5.11
C ILE A 255 -2.16 3.65 -3.98
N GLY A 256 -2.15 2.49 -3.33
CA GLY A 256 -1.20 2.17 -2.25
C GLY A 256 0.18 1.73 -2.73
N GLY A 257 1.12 1.64 -1.79
CA GLY A 257 2.50 1.19 -2.04
C GLY A 257 2.70 -0.30 -1.76
N VAL A 258 3.44 -1.03 -2.61
CA VAL A 258 3.78 -2.44 -2.31
C VAL A 258 5.02 -2.53 -1.43
N VAL A 259 6.17 -2.10 -1.98
CA VAL A 259 7.47 -2.21 -1.29
C VAL A 259 7.53 -1.43 0.03
N PRO A 260 7.08 -0.15 0.10
CA PRO A 260 7.16 0.61 1.35
C PRO A 260 6.32 0.03 2.49
N MET A 261 5.23 -0.68 2.16
CA MET A 261 4.38 -1.36 3.14
C MET A 261 5.02 -2.68 3.60
N LEU A 262 5.64 -3.43 2.69
CA LEU A 262 6.40 -4.62 3.06
C LEU A 262 7.59 -4.29 3.96
N GLU A 263 8.27 -3.17 3.72
CA GLU A 263 9.33 -2.67 4.60
C GLU A 263 8.79 -2.35 6.00
N ALA A 264 7.63 -1.71 6.09
CA ALA A 264 6.98 -1.42 7.38
C ALA A 264 6.65 -2.71 8.14
N LEU A 265 6.00 -3.67 7.47
CA LEU A 265 5.68 -4.97 8.06
C LEU A 265 6.93 -5.72 8.51
N ALA A 266 8.00 -5.68 7.73
CA ALA A 266 9.27 -6.31 8.10
C ALA A 266 9.94 -5.65 9.30
N MET A 267 9.71 -4.36 9.54
CA MET A 267 10.14 -3.68 10.76
C MET A 267 9.21 -3.91 11.96
N GLY A 268 8.14 -4.70 11.79
CA GLY A 268 7.13 -4.94 12.82
C GLY A 268 6.13 -3.78 12.98
N THR A 269 6.13 -2.84 12.05
CA THR A 269 5.26 -1.66 12.07
C THR A 269 3.93 -2.00 11.39
N PRO A 270 2.78 -1.77 12.04
CA PRO A 270 1.49 -2.04 11.42
C PRO A 270 1.22 -1.09 10.24
N VAL A 271 0.56 -1.62 9.21
CA VAL A 271 0.15 -0.87 8.01
C VAL A 271 -1.36 -0.68 8.04
N VAL A 272 -1.81 0.56 7.90
CA VAL A 272 -3.23 0.92 7.75
C VAL A 272 -3.47 1.25 6.28
N THR A 273 -4.25 0.39 5.62
CA THR A 273 -4.62 0.54 4.21
C THR A 273 -6.13 0.40 4.05
N LEU A 274 -6.67 0.98 2.98
CA LEU A 274 -8.07 0.85 2.59
C LEU A 274 -8.11 0.16 1.23
N ALA A 275 -8.50 -1.12 1.24
CA ALA A 275 -8.73 -1.87 0.02
C ALA A 275 -9.89 -1.24 -0.77
N GLY A 276 -9.61 -0.85 -2.01
CA GLY A 276 -10.62 -0.38 -2.94
C GLY A 276 -11.26 -1.50 -3.76
N GLY A 277 -12.04 -1.11 -4.77
CA GLY A 277 -12.78 -2.04 -5.63
C GLY A 277 -11.94 -2.60 -6.78
N GLU A 278 -10.89 -1.89 -7.20
CA GLU A 278 -10.02 -2.31 -8.31
C GLU A 278 -8.75 -3.02 -7.80
N VAL A 279 -8.15 -3.88 -8.63
CA VAL A 279 -6.85 -4.55 -8.36
C VAL A 279 -5.77 -3.55 -7.93
N GLY A 280 -5.71 -2.38 -8.56
CA GLY A 280 -4.73 -1.34 -8.27
C GLY A 280 -4.86 -0.74 -6.86
N GLU A 281 -6.08 -0.76 -6.33
CA GLU A 281 -6.45 -0.24 -5.01
C GLU A 281 -6.25 -1.29 -3.89
N ARG A 282 -5.84 -2.51 -4.24
CA ARG A 282 -5.63 -3.64 -3.32
C ARG A 282 -4.17 -4.08 -3.21
N ARG A 283 -3.24 -3.43 -3.91
CA ARG A 283 -1.84 -3.87 -4.03
C ARG A 283 -1.06 -3.98 -2.72
N SER A 284 -1.46 -3.20 -1.73
CA SER A 284 -0.88 -3.11 -0.39
C SER A 284 -1.72 -3.83 0.67
N PHE A 285 -2.90 -4.32 0.28
CA PHE A 285 -3.80 -5.03 1.15
C PHE A 285 -3.29 -6.46 1.37
N VAL A 286 -3.18 -6.85 2.64
CA VAL A 286 -2.81 -8.20 3.05
C VAL A 286 -3.96 -8.70 3.92
N ALA A 287 -4.65 -9.77 3.47
CA ALA A 287 -5.74 -10.42 4.19
C ALA A 287 -5.24 -11.52 5.12
#